data_AF-A0A821IDI1-F1
#
_entry.id   AF-A0A821IDI1-F1
#
_cell.length_a   1.000
_cell.length_b   1.000
_cell.length_c   1.000
_cell.angle_alpha   90.00
_cell.angle_beta   90.00
_cell.angle_gamma   90.00
#
_symmetry.space_group_name_H-M   'P 1'
#
loop_
_entity.id
_entity.type
_entity.pdbx_description
1 polymer ?
#
loop_
_entity_poly.entity_id
_entity_poly.type
_entity_poly.pdbx_seq_one_letter_code
_entity_poly.pdbx_strand_id
1 'polypeptide(L)' 'DAMHQQIIATFNCDLTAVDPALLRKGRLVANYEFNKLDLESSKILSDKLGFGTESVTEPMTLAEIYNQGDNNNKSIA' A
#
# COMPACT_ATOMS: atom_id res chain seq x y z
N ASP A 1 -35.04 -0.32 -9.45
CA ASP A 1 -33.88 -1.16 -9.15
C ASP A 1 -32.70 -0.60 -9.93
N ALA A 2 -31.81 0.14 -9.28
CA ALA A 2 -30.84 0.97 -9.99
C ALA A 2 -29.57 1.18 -9.16
N MET A 3 -28.64 0.24 -9.31
CA MET A 3 -27.22 0.44 -9.62
C MET A 3 -26.40 -0.69 -8.98
N HIS A 4 -26.11 -1.73 -9.76
CA HIS A 4 -25.08 -2.73 -9.47
C HIS A 4 -23.66 -2.14 -9.67
N GLN A 5 -23.44 -0.88 -9.27
CA GLN A 5 -22.16 -0.21 -9.46
C GLN A 5 -21.21 -0.59 -8.33
N GLN A 6 -20.09 -1.21 -8.71
CA GLN A 6 -18.96 -1.41 -7.80
C GLN A 6 -18.13 -0.13 -7.77
N ILE A 7 -17.80 0.33 -6.56
CA ILE A 7 -16.97 1.52 -6.34
C ILE A 7 -15.69 1.05 -5.64
N ILE A 8 -14.54 1.47 -6.18
CA ILE A 8 -13.23 1.31 -5.54
C ILE A 8 -12.74 2.70 -5.16
N ALA A 9 -12.41 2.89 -3.89
CA ALA A 9 -11.84 4.11 -3.37
C ALA A 9 -10.55 3.78 -2.61
N THR A 10 -9.55 4.65 -2.74
CA THR A 10 -8.29 4.56 -1.99
C THR A 10 -8.18 5.78 -1.07
N PHE A 11 -7.68 5.55 0.14
CA PHE A 11 -7.52 6.58 1.14
C PHE A 11 -6.08 6.51 1.66
N ASN A 12 -5.40 7.65 1.66
CA ASN A 12 -4.07 7.80 2.26
C ASN A 12 -4.21 8.47 3.64
N CYS A 13 -5.05 7.90 4.50
CA CYS A 13 -5.30 8.39 5.85
C CYS A 13 -5.72 7.25 6.76
N ASP A 14 -5.67 7.48 8.08
CA ASP A 14 -6.20 6.56 9.07
C ASP A 14 -7.69 6.28 8.82
N LEU A 15 -8.08 5.02 9.00
CA LEU A 15 -9.47 4.58 8.80
C LEU A 15 -10.45 5.32 9.73
N THR A 16 -9.98 5.83 10.86
CA THR A 16 -10.77 6.64 11.81
C THR A 16 -11.22 7.97 11.24
N ALA A 17 -10.53 8.50 10.22
CA ALA A 17 -10.90 9.72 9.51
C ALA A 17 -11.94 9.47 8.40
N VAL A 18 -12.20 8.21 8.05
CA VAL A 18 -13.21 7.83 7.05
C VAL A 18 -14.60 7.86 7.71
N ASP A 19 -15.60 8.39 7.00
CA ASP A 19 -16.99 8.39 7.49
C ASP A 19 -17.43 6.96 7.85
N PRO A 20 -17.78 6.68 9.12
CA PRO A 20 -18.20 5.35 9.56
C PRO A 20 -19.40 4.80 8.80
N ALA A 21 -20.20 5.64 8.14
CA ALA A 21 -21.30 5.22 7.29
C ALA A 21 -20.83 4.37 6.10
N LEU A 22 -19.64 4.63 5.56
CA LEU A 22 -19.06 3.84 4.46
C LEU A 22 -18.63 2.44 4.92
N LEU A 23 -18.21 2.32 6.19
CA LEU A 23 -17.70 1.07 6.77
C LEU A 23 -18.80 0.10 7.23
N ARG A 24 -20.08 0.51 7.16
CA ARG A 24 -21.20 -0.31 7.61
C ARG A 24 -21.32 -1.58 6.76
N LYS A 25 -21.62 -2.70 7.43
CA LYS A 25 -21.95 -3.97 6.80
C LYS A 25 -23.07 -3.78 5.76
N GLY A 26 -22.84 -4.24 4.54
CA GLY A 26 -23.76 -4.06 3.40
C GLY A 26 -23.45 -2.85 2.50
N ARG A 27 -22.52 -1.97 2.89
CA ARG A 27 -21.95 -0.91 2.03
C ARG A 27 -20.52 -1.22 1.62
N LEU A 28 -19.69 -1.64 2.57
CA LEU A 28 -18.34 -2.10 2.30
C LEU A 28 -18.33 -3.61 2.08
N VAL A 29 -17.92 -4.04 0.90
CA VAL A 29 -17.81 -5.46 0.54
C VAL A 29 -16.43 -6.00 0.90
N ALA A 30 -15.39 -5.18 0.77
CA ALA A 30 -14.02 -5.52 1.14
C ALA A 30 -13.29 -4.26 1.62
N ASN A 31 -12.39 -4.45 2.59
CA ASN A 31 -11.39 -3.46 2.99
C ASN A 31 -10.01 -4.09 2.80
N TYR A 32 -9.06 -3.34 2.27
CA TYR A 32 -7.69 -3.78 2.13
C TYR A 32 -6.74 -2.69 2.61
N GLU A 33 -5.86 -3.06 3.53
CA GLU A 33 -4.82 -2.18 4.05
C GLU A 33 -3.49 -2.53 3.36
N PHE A 34 -2.90 -1.54 2.70
CA PHE A 34 -1.60 -1.68 2.06
C PHE A 34 -0.49 -1.61 3.11
N ASN A 35 -0.08 -2.78 3.59
CA ASN A 35 1.05 -2.95 4.48
C ASN A 35 2.35 -3.13 3.68
N LYS A 36 3.47 -3.26 4.40
CA LYS A 36 4.74 -3.72 3.83
C LYS A 36 4.52 -5.02 3.05
N LEU A 37 5.08 -5.10 1.85
CA LEU A 37 5.18 -6.35 1.11
C LEU A 37 6.07 -7.30 1.91
N ASP A 38 5.76 -8.60 1.87
CA ASP A 38 6.66 -9.61 2.42
C ASP A 38 8.04 -9.56 1.72
N LEU A 39 9.02 -10.23 2.32
CA LEU A 39 10.40 -10.19 1.84
C LEU A 39 10.54 -10.67 0.37
N GLU A 40 9.81 -11.71 -0.01
CA GLU A 40 9.90 -12.30 -1.35
C GLU A 40 9.27 -11.38 -2.39
N SER A 41 8.05 -10.90 -2.11
CA SER A 41 7.34 -9.91 -2.92
C SER A 41 8.14 -8.61 -3.08
N SER A 42 8.79 -8.15 -2.00
CA SER A 42 9.66 -6.98 -2.02
C SER A 42 10.87 -7.18 -2.94
N LYS A 43 11.54 -8.34 -2.84
CA LYS A 43 12.65 -8.71 -3.72
C LYS A 43 12.23 -8.78 -5.19
N ILE A 44 11.11 -9.45 -5.48
CA ILE A 44 10.58 -9.57 -6.83
C ILE A 44 10.28 -8.19 -7.43
N LEU A 45 9.68 -7.29 -6.66
CA LEU A 45 9.40 -5.94 -7.14
C LEU A 45 10.67 -5.13 -7.34
N SER A 46 11.61 -5.20 -6.39
CA SER A 46 12.91 -4.52 -6.46
C SER A 46 13.73 -4.93 -7.69
N ASP A 47 13.77 -6.23 -7.98
CA ASP A 47 14.43 -6.79 -9.16
C ASP A 47 13.76 -6.31 -10.46
N LYS A 48 12.42 -6.31 -10.51
CA LYS A 48 11.65 -5.78 -11.64
C LYS A 48 11.90 -4.29 -11.90
N LEU A 49 12.25 -3.53 -10.87
CA LEU A 49 12.59 -2.10 -10.98
C LEU A 49 14.07 -1.86 -11.31
N GLY A 50 14.89 -2.91 -11.38
CA GLY A 50 16.31 -2.83 -11.73
C GLY A 50 17.24 -2.51 -10.55
N PHE A 51 16.75 -2.54 -9.31
CA PHE A 51 17.58 -2.34 -8.11
C PHE A 51 18.25 -3.63 -7.62
N GLY A 52 17.78 -4.78 -8.11
CA GLY A 52 18.24 -6.10 -7.66
C GLY A 52 17.61 -6.52 -6.32
N THR A 53 18.01 -7.70 -5.82
CA THR A 53 17.40 -8.34 -4.65
C THR A 53 18.26 -8.25 -3.38
N GLU A 54 19.55 -7.94 -3.52
CA GLU A 54 20.55 -8.00 -2.44
C GLU A 54 20.33 -6.90 -1.37
N SER A 55 19.84 -5.74 -1.78
CA SER A 55 19.53 -4.61 -0.88
C SER A 55 18.26 -4.82 -0.04
N VAL A 56 17.42 -5.78 -0.42
CA VAL A 56 16.12 -6.04 0.22
C VAL A 56 16.27 -7.17 1.22
N THR A 57 16.56 -6.82 2.47
CA THR A 57 16.75 -7.79 3.57
C THR A 57 15.55 -7.92 4.50
N GLU A 58 14.56 -7.04 4.35
CA GLU A 58 13.36 -7.02 5.19
C GLU A 58 12.11 -6.67 4.37
N PRO A 59 10.90 -6.92 4.90
CA PRO A 59 9.65 -6.41 4.32
C PRO A 59 9.69 -4.89 4.11
N MET A 60 9.25 -4.43 2.95
CA MET A 60 9.28 -3.01 2.57
C MET A 60 7.91 -2.53 2.08
N THR A 61 7.60 -1.26 2.34
CA THR A 61 6.49 -0.56 1.71
C THR A 61 6.77 -0.35 0.23
N LEU A 62 5.71 -0.15 -0.55
CA LEU A 62 5.86 0.24 -1.95
C LEU A 62 6.71 1.51 -2.08
N ALA A 63 6.48 2.50 -1.21
CA ALA A 63 7.25 3.75 -1.24
C ALA A 63 8.76 3.51 -1.04
N GLU A 64 9.16 2.67 -0.08
CA GLU A 64 10.57 2.33 0.13
C GLU A 64 11.16 1.61 -1.10
N ILE A 65 10.41 0.69 -1.74
CA ILE A 65 10.88 -0.08 -2.89
C ILE A 65 11.06 0.79 -4.14
N TYR A 66 10.12 1.70 -4.42
CA TYR A 66 10.20 2.59 -5.58
C TYR A 66 11.28 3.68 -5.43
N ASN A 67 11.68 4.00 -4.20
CA ASN A 67 12.64 5.08 -3.91
C ASN A 67 14.03 4.59 -3.47
N GLN A 68 14.41 3.33 -3.74
CA GLN A 68 15.72 2.77 -3.33
C GLN A 68 16.94 3.53 -3.87
N GLY A 69 16.80 4.26 -4.99
CA GLY A 69 17.85 5.12 -5.56
C GLY A 69 17.82 6.58 -5.09
N ASP A 70 16.75 7.00 -4.41
CA ASP A 70 16.56 8.38 -3.96
C ASP A 70 17.09 8.54 -2.53
N ASN A 71 18.23 9.22 -2.39
CA ASN A 71 18.85 9.58 -1.11
C ASN A 71 18.08 10.65 -0.31
N ASN A 72 16.78 10.83 -0.57
CA ASN A 72 15.94 11.86 0.07
C ASN A 72 15.37 11.45 1.43
N ASN A 73 15.94 10.43 2.09
CA ASN A 73 15.56 10.06 3.45
C ASN A 73 16.08 11.12 4.45
N LYS A 74 15.44 12.29 4.47
CA LYS A 74 15.45 13.14 5.66
C LYS A 74 14.64 12.39 6.72
N SER A 75 15.36 11.73 7.62
CA SER A 75 14.84 11.29 8.90
C SER A 75 14.18 12.51 9.56
N ILE A 76 12.85 12.53 9.57
CA ILE A 76 12.10 13.47 10.38
C ILE A 76 12.06 12.82 11.76
N ALA A 77 13.01 13.23 12.60
CA ALA A 77 13.02 12.93 14.03
C ALA A 77 11.82 13.60 14.72
#